data_AF-A0A974WP21-F1
#
_entry.id   AF-A0A974WP21-F1
#
_cell.length_a   1.000
_cell.length_b   1.000
_cell.length_c   1.000
_cell.angle_alpha   90.00
_cell.angle_beta   90.00
_cell.angle_gamma   90.00
#
_symmetry.space_group_name_H-M   'P 1'
#
loop_
_entity.id
_entity.type
_entity.pdbx_description
1 polymer ?
#
loop_
_entity_poly.entity_id
_entity_poly.type
_entity_poly.pdbx_seq_one_letter_code
_entity_poly.pdbx_strand_id
1 'polypeptide(L)'
;MNKINNFGVKTLKFLRSDGINSSLQKIKGSIFAIALGLIISILPMLLDVIEKDALIGEAFRGLFILPFEADLSRTLIYIAIFILVGGGVGVSFKTGLFNIGASGQMMLGGGVAIMIGILQPAPQIPRFLWVFILMIISALLGAILAGIAGFLKAFANVHEVITTIMLNWITFYGLKHVFRMRTFWGGITDSKPMPETYKLDLANINEIWFVLFISIAIMLLLAFIFKFTKLGFSMKMNGLNTNAAKYSGINNKMTTIYSMLISGALAGLGGYFLYAISEGKMPELRNLEMFGFEAITVTLLSFSSPLGSIPAGIFYGTFKKGSGFAYGIAGMSRETFGLAIGIVIFTASIAPILVNVKPYKWLKESILSRKIKSIEKEKNILNNKLKELKLDYKNNKSKYLVEQKQAKLNFDSERSKNTEMSEFELAKKVNYHKGIKKHILIEYKNALNSINQQFKENKISSLSDLSVQKRDLLNKLIDDIKIFNIDYLETEKIKYKSNTNTLKSNYKLFKNEAIQKYNDNRNKHVFAKIYSWRAKEIQELKKERDTKIQELKEKNLDYKETKKEFNNLIKNKELELWINRSSSTAKGGK
;
A
#
# COMPACT_ATOMS: atom_id res chain seq x y z
N MET A 1 7.47 18.32 13.66
CA MET A 1 7.84 18.17 12.23
C MET A 1 7.64 16.76 11.65
N ASN A 2 7.31 15.70 12.41
CA ASN A 2 7.24 14.31 11.88
C ASN A 2 5.88 13.81 11.33
N LYS A 3 4.85 14.65 11.17
CA LYS A 3 3.55 14.23 10.61
C LYS A 3 3.43 14.43 9.09
N ILE A 4 4.26 15.27 8.48
CA ILE A 4 4.16 15.63 7.06
C ILE A 4 4.78 14.54 6.15
N ASN A 5 5.80 13.81 6.63
CA ASN A 5 6.45 12.74 5.86
C ASN A 5 5.58 11.47 5.68
N ASN A 6 4.61 11.24 6.56
CA ASN A 6 3.77 10.04 6.48
C ASN A 6 2.64 10.15 5.47
N PHE A 7 2.19 11.38 5.16
CA PHE A 7 1.28 11.61 4.06
C PHE A 7 2.03 11.35 2.75
N GLY A 8 3.12 12.06 2.47
CA GLY A 8 3.90 11.88 1.23
C GLY A 8 4.29 10.42 0.93
N VAL A 9 4.75 9.65 1.91
CA VAL A 9 5.09 8.23 1.73
C VAL A 9 3.85 7.34 1.57
N LYS A 10 2.74 7.60 2.27
CA LYS A 10 1.48 6.87 2.06
C LYS A 10 0.85 7.23 0.71
N THR A 11 0.87 8.49 0.30
CA THR A 11 0.42 8.95 -1.00
C THR A 11 1.31 8.37 -2.10
N LEU A 12 2.63 8.31 -1.92
CA LEU A 12 3.56 7.65 -2.84
C LEU A 12 3.32 6.14 -2.93
N LYS A 13 3.09 5.42 -1.82
CA LYS A 13 2.73 3.97 -1.84
C LYS A 13 1.32 3.72 -2.41
N PHE A 14 0.39 4.63 -2.15
CA PHE A 14 -0.97 4.62 -2.71
C PHE A 14 -0.98 4.90 -4.21
N LEU A 15 -0.13 5.82 -4.68
CA LEU A 15 0.09 6.13 -6.10
C LEU A 15 0.92 5.04 -6.81
N ARG A 16 1.85 4.39 -6.10
CA ARG A 16 2.75 3.36 -6.68
C ARG A 16 2.15 1.98 -6.84
N SER A 17 0.95 1.71 -6.33
CA SER A 17 0.24 0.48 -6.71
C SER A 17 1.09 -0.79 -6.45
N ASP A 18 1.83 -0.84 -5.33
CA ASP A 18 2.67 -2.00 -4.98
C ASP A 18 1.85 -3.29 -4.70
N GLY A 19 0.51 -3.25 -4.86
CA GLY A 19 -0.42 -4.37 -4.66
C GLY A 19 -1.37 -4.69 -5.83
N ILE A 20 -1.19 -4.12 -7.04
CA ILE A 20 -2.07 -4.46 -8.18
C ILE A 20 -1.59 -5.76 -8.84
N ASN A 21 -1.96 -6.90 -8.25
CA ASN A 21 -1.46 -8.22 -8.65
C ASN A 21 -2.26 -8.89 -9.78
N SER A 22 -3.43 -8.37 -10.20
CA SER A 22 -4.19 -8.98 -11.30
C SER A 22 -4.58 -8.00 -12.40
N SER A 23 -4.38 -8.40 -13.66
CA SER A 23 -4.81 -7.66 -14.86
C SER A 23 -6.29 -7.29 -14.81
N LEU A 24 -7.11 -8.10 -14.14
CA LEU A 24 -8.53 -7.88 -13.92
C LEU A 24 -8.82 -6.62 -13.09
N GLN A 25 -8.00 -6.32 -12.08
CA GLN A 25 -8.17 -5.13 -11.24
C GLN A 25 -7.88 -3.85 -12.04
N LYS A 26 -6.86 -3.88 -12.91
CA LYS A 26 -6.55 -2.77 -13.82
C LYS A 26 -7.71 -2.48 -14.77
N ILE A 27 -8.23 -3.52 -15.42
CA ILE A 27 -9.38 -3.41 -16.33
C ILE A 27 -10.60 -2.83 -15.61
N LYS A 28 -10.91 -3.32 -14.39
CA LYS A 28 -12.00 -2.79 -13.57
C LYS A 28 -11.79 -1.31 -13.23
N GLY A 29 -10.57 -0.92 -12.88
CA GLY A 29 -10.22 0.48 -12.62
C GLY A 29 -10.44 1.38 -13.83
N SER A 30 -10.00 0.96 -15.02
CA SER A 30 -10.21 1.73 -16.27
C SER A 30 -11.68 1.86 -16.62
N ILE A 31 -12.45 0.77 -16.56
CA ILE A 31 -13.89 0.79 -16.85
C ILE A 31 -14.62 1.70 -15.87
N PHE A 32 -14.28 1.61 -14.58
CA PHE A 32 -14.88 2.45 -13.57
C PHE A 32 -14.51 3.93 -13.76
N ALA A 33 -13.26 4.23 -14.10
CA ALA A 33 -12.82 5.59 -14.38
C ALA A 33 -13.54 6.20 -15.59
N ILE A 34 -13.70 5.42 -16.67
CA ILE A 34 -14.44 5.83 -17.86
C ILE A 34 -15.91 6.07 -17.50
N ALA A 35 -16.56 5.12 -16.82
CA ALA A 35 -17.95 5.25 -16.43
C ALA A 35 -18.18 6.47 -15.52
N LEU A 36 -17.31 6.67 -14.52
CA LEU A 36 -17.38 7.82 -13.64
C LEU A 36 -17.15 9.14 -14.40
N GLY A 37 -16.17 9.17 -15.31
CA GLY A 37 -15.91 10.34 -16.15
C GLY A 37 -17.08 10.69 -17.05
N LEU A 38 -17.70 9.69 -17.68
CA LEU A 38 -18.91 9.87 -18.49
C LEU A 38 -20.08 10.37 -17.63
N ILE A 39 -20.31 9.78 -16.46
CA ILE A 39 -21.37 10.23 -15.54
C ILE A 39 -21.17 11.69 -15.12
N ILE A 40 -19.95 12.08 -14.74
CA ILE A 40 -19.65 13.45 -14.35
C ILE A 40 -19.77 14.39 -15.56
N SER A 41 -19.44 13.93 -16.77
CA SER A 41 -19.58 14.73 -17.99
C SER A 41 -21.03 15.01 -18.40
N ILE A 42 -22.00 14.22 -17.91
CA ILE A 42 -23.43 14.50 -18.12
C ILE A 42 -23.84 15.82 -17.45
N LEU A 43 -23.17 16.24 -16.37
CA LEU A 43 -23.50 17.48 -15.65
C LEU A 43 -23.31 18.75 -16.50
N PRO A 44 -22.13 19.03 -17.10
CA PRO A 44 -21.98 20.17 -17.99
C PRO A 44 -22.84 20.02 -19.26
N MET A 45 -23.06 18.79 -19.75
CA MET A 45 -23.98 18.54 -20.85
C MET A 45 -25.42 18.95 -20.52
N LEU A 46 -25.92 18.60 -19.32
CA LEU A 46 -27.25 18.97 -18.84
C LEU A 46 -27.43 20.49 -18.74
N LEU A 47 -26.40 21.23 -18.35
CA LEU A 47 -26.46 22.68 -18.26
C LEU A 47 -26.65 23.31 -19.66
N ASP A 48 -25.92 22.83 -20.65
CA ASP A 48 -26.04 23.29 -22.05
C ASP A 48 -27.41 22.88 -22.65
N VAL A 49 -27.95 21.73 -22.23
CA VAL A 49 -29.29 21.24 -22.61
C VAL A 49 -30.40 22.16 -22.13
N ILE A 50 -30.32 22.67 -20.90
CA ILE A 50 -31.33 23.57 -20.33
C ILE A 50 -31.34 24.91 -21.08
N GLU A 51 -30.20 25.36 -21.60
CA GLU A 51 -30.10 26.62 -22.33
C GLU A 51 -30.45 26.51 -23.83
N LYS A 52 -30.31 25.32 -24.44
CA LYS A 52 -30.37 25.15 -25.91
C LYS A 52 -31.31 24.06 -26.43
N ASP A 53 -32.17 23.49 -25.58
CA ASP A 53 -33.03 22.34 -25.94
C ASP A 53 -32.24 21.14 -26.54
N ALA A 54 -30.99 20.94 -26.10
CA ALA A 54 -30.16 19.86 -26.61
C ALA A 54 -30.68 18.49 -26.13
N LEU A 55 -30.64 17.47 -26.99
CA LEU A 55 -31.01 16.10 -26.60
C LEU A 55 -29.76 15.33 -26.18
N ILE A 56 -29.66 14.98 -24.89
CA ILE A 56 -28.55 14.17 -24.35
C ILE A 56 -28.42 12.85 -25.11
N GLY A 57 -29.54 12.25 -25.52
CA GLY A 57 -29.54 11.04 -26.36
C GLY A 57 -28.79 11.24 -27.69
N GLU A 58 -29.01 12.37 -28.36
CA GLU A 58 -28.30 12.72 -29.59
C GLU A 58 -26.82 13.04 -29.33
N ALA A 59 -26.48 13.60 -28.17
CA ALA A 59 -25.09 13.78 -27.77
C ALA A 59 -24.36 12.43 -27.61
N PHE A 60 -24.97 11.44 -26.94
CA PHE A 60 -24.41 10.09 -26.82
C PHE A 60 -24.34 9.37 -28.17
N ARG A 61 -25.37 9.51 -29.01
CA ARG A 61 -25.38 8.99 -30.39
C ARG A 61 -24.26 9.62 -31.22
N GLY A 62 -24.05 10.93 -31.09
CA GLY A 62 -22.94 11.67 -31.68
C GLY A 62 -21.58 11.17 -31.23
N LEU A 63 -21.43 10.85 -29.94
CA LEU A 63 -20.16 10.41 -29.36
C LEU A 63 -19.74 9.00 -29.81
N PHE A 64 -20.68 8.05 -29.92
CA PHE A 64 -20.32 6.63 -30.02
C PHE A 64 -20.88 5.91 -31.25
N ILE A 65 -21.94 6.41 -31.88
CA ILE A 65 -22.62 5.73 -32.98
C ILE A 65 -22.29 6.40 -34.32
N LEU A 66 -22.54 7.70 -34.40
CA LEU A 66 -22.33 8.50 -35.61
C LEU A 66 -20.91 8.49 -36.18
N PRO A 67 -19.82 8.34 -35.40
CA PRO A 67 -18.48 8.18 -35.96
C PRO A 67 -18.38 7.00 -36.92
N PHE A 68 -19.04 5.89 -36.60
CA PHE A 68 -18.99 4.68 -37.42
C PHE A 68 -20.00 4.70 -38.58
N GLU A 69 -21.14 5.39 -38.42
CA GLU A 69 -22.14 5.54 -39.48
C GLU A 69 -21.73 6.58 -40.54
N ALA A 70 -21.20 7.73 -40.10
CA ALA A 70 -20.99 8.89 -40.96
C ALA A 70 -19.56 9.02 -41.49
N ASP A 71 -18.54 8.53 -40.76
CA ASP A 71 -17.14 8.70 -41.14
C ASP A 71 -16.26 7.57 -40.58
N LEU A 72 -16.57 6.35 -41.01
CA LEU A 72 -15.85 5.14 -40.58
C LEU A 72 -14.34 5.26 -40.85
N SER A 73 -13.97 5.78 -42.03
CA SER A 73 -12.57 5.87 -42.45
C SER A 73 -11.72 6.70 -41.48
N ARG A 74 -12.13 7.92 -41.16
CA ARG A 74 -11.37 8.76 -40.21
C ARG A 74 -11.50 8.28 -38.78
N THR A 75 -12.62 7.66 -38.41
CA THR A 75 -12.80 7.06 -37.08
C THR A 75 -11.75 5.95 -36.84
N LEU A 76 -11.55 5.05 -37.80
CA LEU A 76 -10.54 3.99 -37.70
C LEU A 76 -9.11 4.56 -37.67
N ILE A 77 -8.83 5.62 -38.43
CA ILE A 77 -7.54 6.33 -38.38
C ILE A 77 -7.30 6.94 -36.99
N TYR A 78 -8.31 7.60 -36.40
CA TYR A 78 -8.18 8.18 -35.05
C TYR A 78 -7.91 7.11 -34.00
N ILE A 79 -8.65 6.00 -34.07
CA ILE A 79 -8.40 4.83 -33.22
C ILE A 79 -6.95 4.35 -33.38
N ALA A 80 -6.49 4.15 -34.60
CA ALA A 80 -5.11 3.72 -34.89
C ALA A 80 -4.06 4.69 -34.31
N ILE A 81 -4.25 6.00 -34.48
CA ILE A 81 -3.38 7.05 -33.91
C ILE A 81 -3.31 6.89 -32.39
N PHE A 82 -4.45 6.82 -31.69
CA PHE A 82 -4.45 6.73 -30.23
C PHE A 82 -3.90 5.40 -29.71
N ILE A 83 -4.07 4.30 -30.44
CA ILE A 83 -3.44 3.01 -30.13
C ILE A 83 -1.91 3.13 -30.20
N LEU A 84 -1.38 3.72 -31.28
CA LEU A 84 0.05 3.86 -31.51
C LEU A 84 0.70 4.87 -30.56
N VAL A 85 0.19 6.10 -30.53
CA VAL A 85 0.76 7.19 -29.73
C VAL A 85 0.58 6.89 -28.25
N GLY A 86 -0.59 6.39 -27.83
CA GLY A 86 -0.83 5.98 -26.45
C GLY A 86 0.02 4.77 -26.03
N GLY A 87 0.19 3.79 -26.93
CA GLY A 87 1.13 2.69 -26.72
C GLY A 87 2.56 3.17 -26.57
N GLY A 88 3.00 4.10 -27.43
CA GLY A 88 4.35 4.65 -27.45
C GLY A 88 4.68 5.53 -26.26
N VAL A 89 3.77 6.41 -25.84
CA VAL A 89 3.91 7.14 -24.57
C VAL A 89 3.96 6.14 -23.40
N GLY A 90 3.13 5.08 -23.44
CA GLY A 90 3.19 3.97 -22.50
C GLY A 90 4.53 3.25 -22.41
N VAL A 91 5.26 3.10 -23.52
CA VAL A 91 6.64 2.56 -23.49
C VAL A 91 7.53 3.43 -22.59
N SER A 92 7.48 4.76 -22.76
CA SER A 92 8.27 5.68 -21.93
C SER A 92 7.88 5.65 -20.45
N PHE A 93 6.58 5.63 -20.15
CA PHE A 93 6.11 5.61 -18.76
C PHE A 93 6.52 4.34 -18.05
N LYS A 94 6.51 3.21 -18.76
CA LYS A 94 6.91 1.91 -18.24
C LYS A 94 8.40 1.82 -17.92
N THR A 95 9.25 2.69 -18.49
CA THR A 95 10.68 2.80 -18.16
C THR A 95 11.00 3.89 -17.15
N GLY A 96 9.97 4.56 -16.60
CA GLY A 96 10.13 5.63 -15.62
C GLY A 96 10.41 7.01 -16.24
N LEU A 97 10.21 7.16 -17.55
CA LEU A 97 10.34 8.43 -18.28
C LEU A 97 8.97 9.00 -18.61
N PHE A 98 8.89 10.32 -18.81
CA PHE A 98 7.64 10.98 -19.11
C PHE A 98 7.75 11.77 -20.42
N ASN A 99 7.41 11.14 -21.56
CA ASN A 99 7.45 11.77 -22.89
C ASN A 99 6.20 12.63 -23.15
N ILE A 100 6.30 13.93 -22.88
CA ILE A 100 5.27 14.93 -23.24
C ILE A 100 5.43 15.40 -24.71
N GLY A 101 6.52 14.99 -25.35
CA GLY A 101 6.96 15.44 -26.67
C GLY A 101 6.23 14.81 -27.85
N ALA A 102 5.22 13.96 -27.58
CA ALA A 102 4.54 13.17 -28.61
C ALA A 102 3.93 14.06 -29.70
N SER A 103 3.37 15.23 -29.35
CA SER A 103 2.80 16.16 -30.32
C SER A 103 3.84 16.69 -31.31
N GLY A 104 5.02 17.10 -30.85
CA GLY A 104 6.12 17.52 -31.71
C GLY A 104 6.66 16.38 -32.57
N GLN A 105 6.78 15.17 -31.99
CA GLN A 105 7.21 13.98 -32.72
C GLN A 105 6.24 13.62 -33.86
N MET A 106 4.93 13.73 -33.60
CA MET A 106 3.87 13.58 -34.61
C MET A 106 3.99 14.65 -35.69
N MET A 107 4.10 15.92 -35.30
CA MET A 107 4.19 17.03 -36.23
C MET A 107 5.42 16.92 -37.15
N LEU A 108 6.59 16.59 -36.60
CA LEU A 108 7.81 16.40 -37.39
C LEU A 108 7.66 15.24 -38.37
N GLY A 109 7.21 14.08 -37.87
CA GLY A 109 7.04 12.87 -38.69
C GLY A 109 6.06 13.07 -39.83
N GLY A 110 4.88 13.62 -39.57
CA GLY A 110 3.86 13.87 -40.59
C GLY A 110 4.20 15.05 -41.50
N GLY A 111 4.74 16.14 -40.95
CA GLY A 111 5.12 17.32 -41.72
C GLY A 111 6.19 17.02 -42.76
N VAL A 112 7.22 16.25 -42.41
CA VAL A 112 8.26 15.84 -43.37
C VAL A 112 7.72 14.84 -44.39
N ALA A 113 6.79 13.95 -44.03
CA ALA A 113 6.14 13.09 -45.01
C ALA A 113 5.33 13.89 -46.04
N ILE A 114 4.59 14.90 -45.60
CA ILE A 114 3.89 15.84 -46.50
C ILE A 114 4.89 16.54 -47.43
N MET A 115 6.02 17.02 -46.90
CA MET A 115 7.08 17.62 -47.72
C MET A 115 7.57 16.64 -48.80
N ILE A 116 7.93 15.42 -48.44
CA ILE A 116 8.40 14.41 -49.41
C ILE A 116 7.33 14.13 -50.47
N GLY A 117 6.07 14.01 -50.07
CA GLY A 117 4.97 13.81 -51.02
C GLY A 117 4.76 14.99 -51.97
N ILE A 118 4.91 16.24 -51.50
CA ILE A 118 4.84 17.44 -52.37
C ILE A 118 6.01 17.49 -53.36
N LEU A 119 7.21 17.05 -52.96
CA LEU A 119 8.39 17.00 -53.85
C LEU A 119 8.23 16.03 -55.01
N GLN A 120 7.42 14.99 -54.84
CA GLN A 120 7.22 13.93 -55.84
C GLN A 120 8.54 13.36 -56.41
N PRO A 121 9.51 12.93 -55.58
CA PRO A 121 10.86 12.64 -56.04
C PRO A 121 10.96 11.43 -56.99
N ALA A 122 10.03 10.45 -56.89
CA ALA A 122 9.98 9.30 -57.80
C ALA A 122 8.53 8.81 -57.98
N PRO A 123 7.72 9.49 -58.81
CA PRO A 123 6.30 9.17 -58.99
C PRO A 123 6.03 7.79 -59.62
N GLN A 124 7.05 7.17 -60.23
CA GLN A 124 6.98 5.84 -60.83
C GLN A 124 6.91 4.69 -59.81
N ILE A 125 7.26 4.94 -58.55
CA ILE A 125 7.20 3.92 -57.50
C ILE A 125 5.73 3.65 -57.13
N PRO A 126 5.32 2.38 -56.94
CA PRO A 126 3.95 2.04 -56.56
C PRO A 126 3.50 2.74 -55.27
N ARG A 127 2.26 3.23 -55.26
CA ARG A 127 1.64 3.97 -54.14
C ARG A 127 1.82 3.30 -52.78
N PHE A 128 1.53 2.00 -52.67
CA PHE A 128 1.68 1.27 -51.41
C PHE A 128 3.12 1.22 -50.89
N LEU A 129 4.10 1.15 -51.80
CA LEU A 129 5.51 1.16 -51.42
C LEU A 129 5.91 2.55 -50.90
N TRP A 130 5.42 3.63 -51.52
CA TRP A 130 5.59 4.98 -51.00
C TRP A 130 4.99 5.15 -49.61
N VAL A 131 3.77 4.65 -49.38
CA VAL A 131 3.14 4.69 -48.06
C VAL A 131 4.01 4.00 -47.02
N PHE A 132 4.56 2.82 -47.32
CA PHE A 132 5.44 2.10 -46.40
C PHE A 132 6.76 2.84 -46.13
N ILE A 133 7.38 3.41 -47.17
CA ILE A 133 8.59 4.22 -47.05
C ILE A 133 8.33 5.45 -46.16
N LEU A 134 7.24 6.17 -46.39
CA LEU A 134 6.89 7.35 -45.61
C LEU A 134 6.55 6.99 -44.16
N MET A 135 5.88 5.87 -43.91
CA MET A 135 5.68 5.35 -42.55
C MET A 135 7.00 5.15 -41.80
N ILE A 136 7.99 4.54 -42.46
CA ILE A 136 9.33 4.32 -41.87
C ILE A 136 10.02 5.66 -41.60
N ILE A 137 10.02 6.57 -42.58
CA ILE A 137 10.66 7.89 -42.44
C ILE A 137 10.02 8.67 -41.29
N SER A 138 8.69 8.74 -41.24
CA SER A 138 7.97 9.43 -40.15
C SER A 138 8.26 8.82 -38.79
N ALA A 139 8.32 7.49 -38.69
CA ALA A 139 8.72 6.81 -37.47
C ALA A 139 10.16 7.15 -37.08
N LEU A 140 11.11 7.11 -38.02
CA LEU A 140 12.51 7.44 -37.73
C LEU A 140 12.67 8.90 -37.28
N LEU A 141 11.97 9.85 -37.88
CA LEU A 141 12.05 11.26 -37.48
C LEU A 141 11.46 11.50 -36.09
N GLY A 142 10.31 10.89 -35.80
CA GLY A 142 9.74 10.91 -34.45
C GLY A 142 10.68 10.27 -33.44
N ALA A 143 11.31 9.14 -33.79
CA ALA A 143 12.30 8.47 -32.97
C ALA A 143 13.49 9.39 -32.68
N ILE A 144 14.10 9.99 -33.71
CA ILE A 144 15.24 10.89 -33.59
C ILE A 144 14.91 12.05 -32.66
N LEU A 145 13.76 12.70 -32.84
CA LEU A 145 13.36 13.84 -32.02
C LEU A 145 13.19 13.46 -30.55
N ALA A 146 12.52 12.35 -30.25
CA ALA A 146 12.42 11.83 -28.89
C ALA A 146 13.79 11.37 -28.35
N GLY A 147 14.61 10.79 -29.22
CA GLY A 147 15.96 10.31 -28.95
C GLY A 147 16.89 11.42 -28.49
N ILE A 148 16.74 12.65 -29.00
CA ILE A 148 17.47 13.84 -28.51
C ILE A 148 17.18 14.05 -27.02
N ALA A 149 15.89 14.06 -26.62
CA ALA A 149 15.53 14.18 -25.20
C ALA A 149 16.07 13.00 -24.37
N GLY A 150 15.98 11.77 -24.89
CA GLY A 150 16.54 10.58 -24.24
C GLY A 150 18.06 10.65 -24.07
N PHE A 151 18.78 11.15 -25.06
CA PHE A 151 20.23 11.34 -25.04
C PHE A 151 20.63 12.40 -24.02
N LEU A 152 19.97 13.57 -24.03
CA LEU A 152 20.22 14.63 -23.05
C LEU A 152 19.94 14.16 -21.62
N LYS A 153 18.89 13.37 -21.41
CA LYS A 153 18.62 12.74 -20.11
C LYS A 153 19.72 11.76 -19.71
N ALA A 154 20.16 10.90 -20.62
CA ALA A 154 21.11 9.84 -20.35
C ALA A 154 22.54 10.33 -20.08
N PHE A 155 22.98 11.38 -20.79
CA PHE A 155 24.37 11.85 -20.74
C PHE A 155 24.54 13.19 -20.01
N ALA A 156 23.58 14.10 -20.12
CA ALA A 156 23.65 15.43 -19.52
C ALA A 156 22.71 15.59 -18.31
N ASN A 157 21.97 14.53 -17.93
CA ASN A 157 21.03 14.53 -16.81
C ASN A 157 19.96 15.63 -16.89
N VAL A 158 19.63 16.10 -18.10
CA VAL A 158 18.58 17.09 -18.32
C VAL A 158 17.21 16.42 -18.12
N HIS A 159 16.28 17.09 -17.46
CA HIS A 159 14.96 16.53 -17.20
C HIS A 159 14.17 16.34 -18.52
N GLU A 160 13.77 15.10 -18.80
CA GLU A 160 13.15 14.69 -20.06
C GLU A 160 11.83 15.44 -20.34
N VAL A 161 11.03 15.70 -19.30
CA VAL A 161 9.81 16.51 -19.38
C VAL A 161 10.08 17.89 -19.97
N ILE A 162 11.09 18.61 -19.47
CA ILE A 162 11.41 19.96 -19.95
C ILE A 162 11.90 19.87 -21.40
N THR A 163 12.83 18.96 -21.69
CA THR A 163 13.38 18.82 -23.06
C THR A 163 12.30 18.48 -24.08
N THR A 164 11.35 17.60 -23.74
CA THR A 164 10.29 17.20 -24.66
C THR A 164 9.26 18.30 -24.89
N ILE A 165 8.93 19.09 -23.86
CA ILE A 165 8.09 20.30 -24.03
C ILE A 165 8.79 21.32 -24.93
N MET A 166 10.10 21.55 -24.75
CA MET A 166 10.84 22.49 -25.59
C MET A 166 10.93 22.00 -27.05
N LEU A 167 11.18 20.71 -27.27
CA LEU A 167 11.24 20.11 -28.61
C LEU A 167 9.90 20.16 -29.36
N ASN A 168 8.77 20.11 -28.63
CA ASN A 168 7.45 20.37 -29.23
C ASN A 168 7.40 21.75 -29.88
N TRP A 169 7.79 22.79 -29.14
CA TRP A 169 7.74 24.16 -29.64
C TRP A 169 8.76 24.44 -30.74
N ILE A 170 9.97 23.88 -30.63
CA ILE A 170 10.98 23.96 -31.70
C ILE A 170 10.40 23.37 -33.00
N THR A 171 9.78 22.21 -32.92
CA THR A 171 9.15 21.57 -34.10
C THR A 171 7.99 22.40 -34.63
N PHE A 172 7.10 22.86 -33.74
CA PHE A 172 5.94 23.67 -34.12
C PHE A 172 6.35 24.94 -34.86
N TYR A 173 7.25 25.73 -34.29
CA TYR A 173 7.69 26.98 -34.92
C TYR A 173 8.53 26.72 -36.17
N GLY A 174 9.34 25.65 -36.20
CA GLY A 174 10.08 25.22 -37.38
C GLY A 174 9.15 24.89 -38.55
N LEU A 175 8.18 24.01 -38.36
CA LEU A 175 7.22 23.65 -39.40
C LEU A 175 6.30 24.82 -39.77
N LYS A 176 5.88 25.63 -38.79
CA LYS A 176 5.12 26.85 -39.04
C LYS A 176 5.88 27.80 -39.94
N HIS A 177 7.19 27.97 -39.72
CA HIS A 177 8.02 28.79 -40.60
C HIS A 177 8.08 28.19 -42.01
N VAL A 178 8.36 26.89 -42.14
CA VAL A 178 8.45 26.19 -43.43
C VAL A 178 7.16 26.29 -44.25
N PHE A 179 6.00 25.98 -43.65
CA PHE A 179 4.72 25.96 -44.36
C PHE A 179 4.07 27.33 -44.52
N ARG A 180 4.42 28.34 -43.70
CA ARG A 180 3.92 29.71 -43.87
C ARG A 180 4.63 30.45 -45.00
N MET A 181 5.87 30.09 -45.32
CA MET A 181 6.52 30.61 -46.51
C MET A 181 5.71 30.16 -47.72
N ARG A 182 5.15 31.11 -48.49
CA ARG A 182 4.44 30.89 -49.78
C ARG A 182 5.38 30.42 -50.90
N THR A 183 6.26 29.50 -50.55
CA THR A 183 7.29 28.88 -51.37
C THR A 183 6.77 27.52 -51.85
N PHE A 184 7.68 26.60 -52.17
CA PHE A 184 7.35 25.28 -52.68
C PHE A 184 6.34 24.50 -51.80
N TRP A 185 6.41 24.67 -50.48
CA TRP A 185 5.67 23.90 -49.46
C TRP A 185 4.31 24.49 -49.06
N GLY A 186 4.21 25.82 -49.04
CA GLY A 186 3.06 26.54 -48.51
C GLY A 186 1.95 26.75 -49.55
N GLY A 187 0.71 26.53 -49.13
CA GLY A 187 -0.52 26.99 -49.77
C GLY A 187 -0.89 28.41 -49.29
N ILE A 188 -2.19 28.74 -49.31
CA ILE A 188 -2.66 30.07 -48.89
C ILE A 188 -2.65 30.20 -47.36
N THR A 189 -3.12 29.17 -46.65
CA THR A 189 -3.18 29.09 -45.18
C THR A 189 -2.63 27.77 -44.64
N ASP A 190 -2.66 26.71 -45.44
CA ASP A 190 -2.19 25.35 -45.17
C ASP A 190 -0.99 25.00 -46.07
N SER A 191 -0.46 23.77 -45.97
CA SER A 191 0.47 23.27 -46.99
C SER A 191 -0.25 22.96 -48.31
N LYS A 192 0.50 22.84 -49.40
CA LYS A 192 -0.02 22.18 -50.60
C LYS A 192 -0.50 20.75 -50.25
N PRO A 193 -1.56 20.25 -50.92
CA PRO A 193 -2.02 18.89 -50.71
C PRO A 193 -0.98 17.88 -51.22
N MET A 194 -0.86 16.78 -50.50
CA MET A 194 -0.05 15.66 -50.93
C MET A 194 -0.76 14.92 -52.09
N PRO A 195 -0.04 14.59 -53.19
CA PRO A 195 -0.62 13.86 -54.31
C PRO A 195 -1.09 12.45 -53.94
N GLU A 196 -2.10 11.96 -54.66
CA GLU A 196 -2.72 10.64 -54.42
C GLU A 196 -1.73 9.46 -54.52
N THR A 197 -0.65 9.59 -55.28
CA THR A 197 0.42 8.58 -55.39
C THR A 197 1.16 8.33 -54.07
N TYR A 198 1.09 9.25 -53.11
CA TYR A 198 1.87 9.21 -51.87
C TYR A 198 1.03 8.96 -50.62
N LYS A 199 -0.31 8.93 -50.71
CA LYS A 199 -1.23 8.63 -49.60
C LYS A 199 -2.12 7.44 -49.91
N LEU A 200 -2.77 6.92 -48.86
CA LEU A 200 -3.84 5.94 -49.02
C LEU A 200 -5.14 6.61 -49.46
N ASP A 201 -5.97 5.85 -50.18
CA ASP A 201 -7.31 6.27 -50.54
C ASP A 201 -8.28 6.02 -49.38
N LEU A 202 -8.89 7.09 -48.86
CA LEU A 202 -9.84 7.02 -47.75
C LEU A 202 -11.18 6.39 -48.15
N ALA A 203 -11.51 6.37 -49.44
CA ALA A 203 -12.69 5.69 -49.95
C ALA A 203 -12.48 4.16 -50.01
N ASN A 204 -11.23 3.70 -50.10
CA ASN A 204 -10.92 2.29 -50.10
C ASN A 204 -10.84 1.74 -48.67
N ILE A 205 -11.90 1.08 -48.23
CA ILE A 205 -11.99 0.56 -46.86
C ILE A 205 -10.88 -0.44 -46.52
N ASN A 206 -10.37 -1.21 -47.48
CA ASN A 206 -9.29 -2.16 -47.26
C ASN A 206 -7.97 -1.46 -46.91
N GLU A 207 -7.71 -0.30 -47.52
CA GLU A 207 -6.55 0.55 -47.20
C GLU A 207 -6.66 1.14 -45.80
N ILE A 208 -7.86 1.48 -45.35
CA ILE A 208 -8.08 1.96 -43.99
C ILE A 208 -7.91 0.85 -42.96
N TRP A 209 -8.44 -0.35 -43.24
CA TRP A 209 -8.23 -1.51 -42.37
C TRP A 209 -6.74 -1.83 -42.19
N PHE A 210 -5.92 -1.63 -43.23
CA PHE A 210 -4.47 -1.77 -43.13
C PHE A 210 -3.87 -0.85 -42.04
N VAL A 211 -4.30 0.41 -41.92
CA VAL A 211 -3.85 1.36 -40.88
C VAL A 211 -4.17 0.85 -39.46
N LEU A 212 -5.35 0.27 -39.27
CA LEU A 212 -5.73 -0.30 -37.97
C LEU A 212 -4.96 -1.59 -37.68
N PHE A 213 -4.85 -2.50 -38.66
CA PHE A 213 -4.16 -3.77 -38.49
C PHE A 213 -2.68 -3.59 -38.20
N ILE A 214 -2.00 -2.66 -38.88
CA ILE A 214 -0.59 -2.38 -38.60
C ILE A 214 -0.41 -1.81 -37.18
N SER A 215 -1.34 -0.96 -36.73
CA SER A 215 -1.31 -0.41 -35.36
C SER A 215 -1.44 -1.50 -34.30
N ILE A 216 -2.38 -2.43 -34.49
CA ILE A 216 -2.59 -3.57 -33.60
C ILE A 216 -1.38 -4.51 -33.65
N ALA A 217 -0.86 -4.82 -34.84
CA ALA A 217 0.32 -5.67 -35.02
C ALA A 217 1.55 -5.10 -34.28
N ILE A 218 1.79 -3.79 -34.38
CA ILE A 218 2.86 -3.12 -33.64
C ILE A 218 2.66 -3.22 -32.13
N MET A 219 1.42 -3.05 -31.62
CA MET A 219 1.15 -3.22 -30.19
C MET A 219 1.36 -4.66 -29.72
N LEU A 220 0.98 -5.66 -30.52
CA LEU A 220 1.26 -7.08 -30.24
C LEU A 220 2.77 -7.35 -30.21
N LEU A 221 3.52 -6.79 -31.17
CA LEU A 221 4.98 -6.88 -31.21
C LEU A 221 5.61 -6.25 -29.96
N LEU A 222 5.16 -5.06 -29.53
CA LEU A 222 5.63 -4.45 -28.29
C LEU A 222 5.29 -5.30 -27.07
N ALA A 223 4.10 -5.90 -27.02
CA ALA A 223 3.74 -6.81 -25.93
C ALA A 223 4.66 -8.04 -25.90
N PHE A 224 4.98 -8.60 -27.08
CA PHE A 224 5.96 -9.67 -27.21
C PHE A 224 7.34 -9.23 -26.72
N ILE A 225 7.83 -8.06 -27.15
CA ILE A 225 9.12 -7.48 -26.72
C ILE A 225 9.16 -7.35 -25.19
N PHE A 226 8.12 -6.78 -24.57
CA PHE A 226 8.04 -6.61 -23.12
C PHE A 226 7.96 -7.93 -22.34
N LYS A 227 7.42 -8.99 -22.95
CA LYS A 227 7.22 -10.27 -22.28
C LYS A 227 8.41 -11.22 -22.45
N PHE A 228 9.05 -11.21 -23.62
CA PHE A 228 9.98 -12.28 -24.02
C PHE A 228 11.40 -11.81 -24.36
N THR A 229 11.71 -10.51 -24.33
CA THR A 229 13.04 -10.01 -24.74
C THR A 229 13.83 -9.36 -23.61
N LYS A 230 15.18 -9.37 -23.74
CA LYS A 230 16.11 -8.68 -22.83
C LYS A 230 15.87 -7.17 -22.77
N LEU A 231 15.55 -6.55 -23.91
CA LEU A 231 15.25 -5.12 -24.00
C LEU A 231 14.02 -4.78 -23.16
N GLY A 232 12.92 -5.53 -23.33
CA GLY A 232 11.69 -5.35 -22.58
C GLY A 232 11.85 -5.56 -21.08
N PHE A 233 12.62 -6.58 -20.68
CA PHE A 233 12.98 -6.81 -19.27
C PHE A 233 13.78 -5.64 -18.70
N SER A 234 14.80 -5.16 -19.41
CA SER A 234 15.67 -4.06 -18.98
C SER A 234 14.89 -2.76 -18.81
N MET A 235 14.01 -2.46 -19.77
CA MET A 235 13.08 -1.33 -19.74
C MET A 235 12.16 -1.36 -18.52
N LYS A 236 11.53 -2.51 -18.25
CA LYS A 236 10.64 -2.69 -17.10
C LYS A 236 11.38 -2.56 -15.77
N MET A 237 12.55 -3.18 -15.64
CA MET A 237 13.35 -3.11 -14.42
C MET A 237 13.82 -1.68 -14.13
N ASN A 238 14.27 -0.96 -15.15
CA ASN A 238 14.70 0.44 -15.01
C ASN A 238 13.54 1.34 -14.53
N GLY A 239 12.32 1.13 -15.03
CA GLY A 239 11.14 1.88 -14.58
C GLY A 239 10.69 1.56 -13.16
N LEU A 240 10.89 0.33 -12.69
CA LEU A 240 10.59 -0.06 -11.31
C LEU A 240 11.61 0.48 -10.32
N ASN A 241 12.90 0.29 -10.60
CA ASN A 241 13.99 0.79 -9.77
C ASN A 241 15.30 0.88 -10.57
N THR A 242 15.69 2.10 -10.89
CA THR A 242 16.93 2.40 -11.65
C THR A 242 18.21 1.94 -10.95
N ASN A 243 18.25 1.98 -9.61
CA ASN A 243 19.41 1.54 -8.83
C ASN A 243 19.53 0.02 -8.82
N ALA A 244 18.42 -0.69 -8.65
CA ALA A 244 18.38 -2.15 -8.74
C ALA A 244 18.70 -2.63 -10.15
N ALA A 245 18.19 -1.94 -11.18
CA ALA A 245 18.51 -2.24 -12.58
C ALA A 245 20.01 -2.10 -12.85
N LYS A 246 20.63 -1.00 -12.39
CA LYS A 246 22.08 -0.79 -12.50
C LYS A 246 22.89 -1.87 -11.78
N TYR A 247 22.46 -2.28 -10.58
CA TYR A 247 23.12 -3.36 -9.83
C TYR A 247 23.02 -4.71 -10.56
N SER A 248 21.91 -4.95 -11.28
CA SER A 248 21.73 -6.15 -12.12
C SER A 248 22.47 -6.10 -13.47
N GLY A 249 23.30 -5.08 -13.71
CA GLY A 249 24.10 -4.93 -14.94
C GLY A 249 23.35 -4.30 -16.12
N ILE A 250 22.16 -3.74 -15.92
CA ILE A 250 21.42 -3.04 -16.98
C ILE A 250 22.07 -1.68 -17.24
N ASN A 251 22.30 -1.37 -18.52
CA ASN A 251 22.76 -0.04 -18.94
C ASN A 251 21.58 0.95 -18.95
N ASN A 252 21.45 1.71 -17.86
CA ASN A 252 20.38 2.70 -17.71
C ASN A 252 20.39 3.76 -18.82
N LYS A 253 21.58 4.22 -19.25
CA LYS A 253 21.72 5.26 -20.30
C LYS A 253 21.12 4.80 -21.62
N MET A 254 21.51 3.61 -22.07
CA MET A 254 20.98 3.04 -23.32
C MET A 254 19.50 2.70 -23.20
N THR A 255 19.06 2.20 -22.05
CA THR A 255 17.64 1.90 -21.80
C THR A 255 16.78 3.16 -21.88
N THR A 256 17.27 4.29 -21.35
CA THR A 256 16.61 5.60 -21.47
C THR A 256 16.49 6.05 -22.92
N ILE A 257 17.58 5.94 -23.70
CA ILE A 257 17.58 6.34 -25.11
C ILE A 257 16.64 5.46 -25.95
N TYR A 258 16.76 4.13 -25.84
CA TYR A 258 15.89 3.21 -26.57
C TYR A 258 14.42 3.40 -26.23
N SER A 259 14.10 3.69 -24.96
CA SER A 259 12.73 3.94 -24.56
C SER A 259 12.15 5.18 -25.24
N MET A 260 12.94 6.25 -25.35
CA MET A 260 12.51 7.47 -26.01
C MET A 260 12.43 7.28 -27.53
N LEU A 261 13.40 6.60 -28.15
CA LEU A 261 13.38 6.27 -29.58
C LEU A 261 12.11 5.51 -29.96
N ILE A 262 11.74 4.46 -29.23
CA ILE A 262 10.53 3.68 -29.51
C ILE A 262 9.27 4.53 -29.31
N SER A 263 9.22 5.31 -28.22
CA SER A 263 8.09 6.21 -27.95
C SER A 263 7.89 7.22 -29.08
N GLY A 264 8.98 7.86 -29.50
CA GLY A 264 9.00 8.81 -30.61
C GLY A 264 8.67 8.18 -31.95
N ALA A 265 9.12 6.94 -32.21
CA ALA A 265 8.82 6.23 -33.45
C ALA A 265 7.31 6.04 -33.65
N LEU A 266 6.63 5.64 -32.58
CA LEU A 266 5.20 5.41 -32.59
C LEU A 266 4.42 6.72 -32.66
N ALA A 267 4.92 7.78 -32.02
CA ALA A 267 4.38 9.13 -32.16
C ALA A 267 4.53 9.64 -33.60
N GLY A 268 5.71 9.54 -34.20
CA GLY A 268 5.96 9.94 -35.59
C GLY A 268 5.08 9.20 -36.59
N LEU A 269 4.87 7.89 -36.39
CA LEU A 269 3.95 7.10 -37.19
C LEU A 269 2.48 7.54 -37.02
N GLY A 270 2.06 7.86 -35.79
CA GLY A 270 0.75 8.48 -35.55
C GLY A 270 0.60 9.84 -36.23
N GLY A 271 1.67 10.62 -36.32
CA GLY A 271 1.71 11.87 -37.07
C GLY A 271 1.54 11.69 -38.57
N TYR A 272 2.13 10.62 -39.15
CA TYR A 272 1.89 10.24 -40.54
C TYR A 272 0.42 9.90 -40.80
N PHE A 273 -0.19 9.11 -39.92
CA PHE A 273 -1.61 8.75 -40.04
C PHE A 273 -2.53 9.97 -39.94
N LEU A 274 -2.19 10.93 -39.08
CA LEU A 274 -2.95 12.17 -38.95
C LEU A 274 -2.78 13.06 -40.20
N TYR A 275 -1.56 13.51 -40.48
CA TYR A 275 -1.34 14.57 -41.47
C TYR A 275 -1.32 14.06 -42.91
N ALA A 276 -0.65 12.93 -43.17
CA ALA A 276 -0.48 12.42 -44.53
C ALA A 276 -1.67 11.57 -45.00
N ILE A 277 -2.26 10.75 -44.12
CA ILE A 277 -3.42 9.92 -44.46
C ILE A 277 -4.73 10.69 -44.23
N SER A 278 -5.09 11.03 -42.98
CA SER A 278 -6.42 11.64 -42.69
C SER A 278 -6.64 13.00 -43.36
N GLU A 279 -5.66 13.90 -43.22
CA GLU A 279 -5.79 15.27 -43.71
C GLU A 279 -5.24 15.44 -45.14
N GLY A 280 -4.24 14.65 -45.53
CA GLY A 280 -3.56 14.76 -46.82
C GLY A 280 -2.76 16.07 -47.01
N LYS A 281 -2.57 16.85 -45.95
CA LYS A 281 -1.86 18.13 -45.92
C LYS A 281 -1.53 18.51 -44.48
N MET A 282 -0.59 19.45 -44.32
CA MET A 282 -0.38 20.12 -43.03
C MET A 282 -1.40 21.26 -42.88
N PRO A 283 -2.27 21.24 -41.86
CA PRO A 283 -3.20 22.33 -41.61
C PRO A 283 -2.47 23.61 -41.16
N GLU A 284 -3.19 24.73 -41.14
CA GLU A 284 -2.65 25.97 -40.61
C GLU A 284 -2.21 25.80 -39.14
N LEU A 285 -0.92 26.02 -38.88
CA LEU A 285 -0.31 25.85 -37.56
C LEU A 285 -0.58 27.04 -36.64
N ARG A 286 -1.83 27.09 -36.15
CA ARG A 286 -2.27 28.08 -35.14
C ARG A 286 -1.86 27.70 -33.73
N ASN A 287 -2.08 26.44 -33.36
CA ASN A 287 -1.80 25.88 -32.04
C ASN A 287 -1.02 24.58 -32.15
N LEU A 288 -0.35 24.17 -31.07
CA LEU A 288 0.29 22.86 -31.00
C LEU A 288 -0.74 21.74 -31.18
N GLU A 289 -0.34 20.67 -31.85
CA GLU A 289 -1.16 19.47 -31.97
C GLU A 289 -1.52 18.89 -30.59
N MET A 290 -2.79 18.58 -30.37
CA MET A 290 -3.29 18.09 -29.09
C MET A 290 -3.30 16.56 -28.98
N PHE A 291 -3.31 15.83 -30.10
CA PHE A 291 -3.38 14.36 -30.09
C PHE A 291 -2.26 13.71 -29.26
N GLY A 292 -1.04 14.25 -29.29
CA GLY A 292 0.08 13.74 -28.51
C GLY A 292 -0.14 13.87 -26.99
N PHE A 293 -0.69 14.99 -26.53
CA PHE A 293 -1.06 15.16 -25.12
C PHE A 293 -2.25 14.29 -24.73
N GLU A 294 -3.25 14.22 -25.59
CA GLU A 294 -4.46 13.43 -25.38
C GLU A 294 -4.15 11.92 -25.27
N ALA A 295 -3.15 11.43 -26.01
CA ALA A 295 -2.66 10.06 -25.92
C ALA A 295 -2.06 9.68 -24.56
N ILE A 296 -1.68 10.65 -23.72
CA ILE A 296 -1.29 10.41 -22.32
C ILE A 296 -2.47 9.78 -21.56
N THR A 297 -3.70 10.23 -21.84
CA THR A 297 -4.91 9.66 -21.24
C THR A 297 -5.08 8.18 -21.59
N VAL A 298 -4.86 7.83 -22.86
CA VAL A 298 -4.88 6.44 -23.33
C VAL A 298 -3.80 5.62 -22.63
N THR A 299 -2.64 6.21 -22.40
CA THR A 299 -1.54 5.58 -21.64
C THR A 299 -1.94 5.30 -20.18
N LEU A 300 -2.62 6.24 -19.54
CA LEU A 300 -3.07 6.11 -18.15
C LEU A 300 -4.20 5.06 -18.04
N LEU A 301 -5.18 5.08 -18.94
CA LEU A 301 -6.25 4.07 -19.04
C LEU A 301 -5.70 2.67 -19.31
N SER A 302 -4.64 2.56 -20.11
CA SER A 302 -4.01 1.29 -20.44
C SER A 302 -2.99 0.82 -19.38
N PHE A 303 -2.75 1.60 -18.32
CA PHE A 303 -1.69 1.33 -17.33
C PHE A 303 -0.32 1.11 -17.98
N SER A 304 -0.01 1.87 -19.03
CA SER A 304 1.23 1.75 -19.81
C SER A 304 1.44 0.34 -20.41
N SER A 305 0.36 -0.42 -20.60
CA SER A 305 0.40 -1.75 -21.22
C SER A 305 0.17 -1.64 -22.74
N PRO A 306 1.05 -2.20 -23.59
CA PRO A 306 0.81 -2.23 -25.04
C PRO A 306 -0.50 -2.92 -25.44
N LEU A 307 -0.91 -3.99 -24.74
CA LEU A 307 -2.21 -4.61 -25.00
C LEU A 307 -3.38 -3.79 -24.47
N GLY A 308 -3.14 -2.99 -23.43
CA GLY A 308 -4.15 -2.11 -22.86
C GLY A 308 -4.43 -0.88 -23.74
N SER A 309 -3.46 -0.45 -24.56
CA SER A 309 -3.63 0.71 -25.44
C SER A 309 -4.59 0.43 -26.58
N ILE A 310 -4.81 -0.85 -26.96
CA ILE A 310 -5.79 -1.24 -27.98
C ILE A 310 -7.21 -0.85 -27.57
N PRO A 311 -7.82 -1.40 -26.50
CA PRO A 311 -9.17 -1.03 -26.08
C PRO A 311 -9.26 0.43 -25.61
N ALA A 312 -8.22 0.97 -24.97
CA ALA A 312 -8.21 2.37 -24.55
C ALA A 312 -8.16 3.35 -25.75
N GLY A 313 -7.42 3.01 -26.80
CA GLY A 313 -7.32 3.78 -28.04
C GLY A 313 -8.59 3.67 -28.89
N ILE A 314 -9.26 2.51 -28.91
CA ILE A 314 -10.59 2.35 -29.51
C ILE A 314 -11.58 3.29 -28.83
N PHE A 315 -11.65 3.24 -27.50
CA PHE A 315 -12.54 4.10 -26.73
C PHE A 315 -12.25 5.58 -26.97
N TYR A 316 -10.99 6.02 -26.78
CA TYR A 316 -10.65 7.43 -26.86
C TYR A 316 -10.69 7.97 -28.29
N GLY A 317 -10.26 7.19 -29.29
CA GLY A 317 -10.33 7.58 -30.70
C GLY A 317 -11.77 7.75 -31.19
N THR A 318 -12.66 6.82 -30.79
CA THR A 318 -14.10 6.96 -31.04
C THR A 318 -14.64 8.21 -30.37
N PHE A 319 -14.35 8.38 -29.08
CA PHE A 319 -14.83 9.51 -28.28
C PHE A 319 -14.36 10.87 -28.84
N LYS A 320 -13.09 10.96 -29.28
CA LYS A 320 -12.51 12.17 -29.88
C LYS A 320 -13.12 12.49 -31.25
N LYS A 321 -13.36 11.49 -32.09
CA LYS A 321 -14.02 11.70 -33.38
C LYS A 321 -15.51 12.03 -33.19
N GLY A 322 -16.17 11.34 -32.27
CA GLY A 322 -17.57 11.52 -31.91
C GLY A 322 -17.88 12.83 -31.22
N SER A 323 -16.95 13.43 -30.47
CA SER A 323 -17.19 14.78 -29.94
C SER A 323 -17.47 15.78 -31.06
N GLY A 324 -16.95 15.52 -32.27
CA GLY A 324 -17.24 16.30 -33.46
C GLY A 324 -18.70 16.25 -33.91
N PHE A 325 -19.24 15.04 -34.00
CA PHE A 325 -20.64 14.83 -34.38
C PHE A 325 -21.61 15.26 -33.27
N ALA A 326 -21.21 15.05 -32.03
CA ALA A 326 -22.02 15.35 -30.87
C ALA A 326 -22.23 16.87 -30.69
N TYR A 327 -21.21 17.73 -30.92
CA TYR A 327 -21.46 19.19 -30.92
C TYR A 327 -22.38 19.59 -32.09
N GLY A 328 -22.22 18.97 -33.26
CA GLY A 328 -22.92 19.38 -34.48
C GLY A 328 -24.41 19.05 -34.46
N ILE A 329 -24.76 17.87 -33.94
CA ILE A 329 -26.13 17.34 -33.97
C ILE A 329 -26.87 17.63 -32.68
N ALA A 330 -26.19 17.64 -31.53
CA ALA A 330 -26.83 17.97 -30.26
C ALA A 330 -26.94 19.48 -30.00
N GLY A 331 -26.42 20.34 -30.88
CA GLY A 331 -26.47 21.81 -30.69
C GLY A 331 -25.66 22.33 -29.49
N MET A 332 -24.82 21.48 -28.90
CA MET A 332 -24.00 21.80 -27.72
C MET A 332 -22.76 22.61 -28.11
N SER A 333 -22.30 23.43 -27.18
CA SER A 333 -21.07 24.21 -27.35
C SER A 333 -19.82 23.32 -27.41
N ARG A 334 -18.77 23.79 -28.10
CA ARG A 334 -17.48 23.06 -28.16
C ARG A 334 -16.81 23.03 -26.78
N GLU A 335 -17.06 24.06 -25.98
CA GLU A 335 -16.56 24.24 -24.63
C GLU A 335 -17.10 23.16 -23.70
N THR A 336 -18.39 22.84 -23.77
CA THR A 336 -19.02 21.74 -23.03
C THR A 336 -18.37 20.39 -23.33
N PHE A 337 -18.12 20.09 -24.61
CA PHE A 337 -17.43 18.87 -25.00
C PHE A 337 -15.95 18.86 -24.61
N GLY A 338 -15.27 20.00 -24.71
CA GLY A 338 -13.91 20.16 -24.20
C GLY A 338 -13.82 19.86 -22.70
N LEU A 339 -14.80 20.34 -21.92
CA LEU A 339 -14.94 20.02 -20.50
C LEU A 339 -15.24 18.54 -20.25
N ALA A 340 -16.16 17.94 -21.02
CA ALA A 340 -16.46 16.51 -20.93
C ALA A 340 -15.22 15.64 -21.19
N ILE A 341 -14.46 15.97 -22.24
CA ILE A 341 -13.17 15.33 -22.53
C ILE A 341 -12.21 15.52 -21.36
N GLY A 342 -12.05 16.75 -20.87
CA GLY A 342 -11.19 17.05 -19.71
C GLY A 342 -11.57 16.26 -18.45
N ILE A 343 -12.87 16.09 -18.17
CA ILE A 343 -13.37 15.27 -17.06
C ILE A 343 -13.02 13.81 -17.26
N VAL A 344 -13.26 13.25 -18.46
CA VAL A 344 -12.90 11.86 -18.77
C VAL A 344 -11.39 11.66 -18.63
N ILE A 345 -10.57 12.60 -19.12
CA ILE A 345 -9.11 12.60 -18.98
C ILE A 345 -8.69 12.63 -17.50
N PHE A 346 -9.28 13.52 -16.71
CA PHE A 346 -8.97 13.65 -15.29
C PHE A 346 -9.32 12.38 -14.52
N THR A 347 -10.51 11.82 -14.79
CA THR A 347 -10.98 10.61 -14.13
C THR A 347 -10.16 9.39 -14.54
N ALA A 348 -9.79 9.30 -15.82
CA ALA A 348 -8.85 8.32 -16.37
C ALA A 348 -7.46 8.42 -15.71
N SER A 349 -7.00 9.63 -15.42
CA SER A 349 -5.71 9.85 -14.73
C SER A 349 -5.72 9.34 -13.28
N ILE A 350 -6.91 9.32 -12.65
CA ILE A 350 -7.13 8.78 -11.31
C ILE A 350 -7.47 7.27 -11.38
N ALA A 351 -7.59 6.67 -12.58
CA ALA A 351 -7.85 5.23 -12.72
C ALA A 351 -6.93 4.34 -11.87
N PRO A 352 -5.60 4.60 -11.76
CA PRO A 352 -4.72 3.81 -10.89
C PRO A 352 -5.08 3.87 -9.41
N ILE A 353 -5.62 5.00 -8.94
CA ILE A 353 -6.12 5.17 -7.58
C ILE A 353 -7.45 4.41 -7.41
N LEU A 354 -8.32 4.45 -8.42
CA LEU A 354 -9.64 3.82 -8.38
C LEU A 354 -9.61 2.29 -8.42
N VAL A 355 -8.49 1.67 -8.83
CA VAL A 355 -8.34 0.20 -8.82
C VAL A 355 -8.59 -0.40 -7.43
N ASN A 356 -8.24 0.32 -6.37
CA ASN A 356 -8.42 -0.14 -4.98
C ASN A 356 -9.81 0.18 -4.42
N VAL A 357 -10.56 1.07 -5.09
CA VAL A 357 -11.91 1.45 -4.67
C VAL A 357 -12.85 0.33 -5.08
N LYS A 358 -13.58 -0.23 -4.12
CA LYS A 358 -14.63 -1.23 -4.35
C LYS A 358 -15.98 -0.53 -4.23
N PRO A 359 -16.42 0.24 -5.25
CA PRO A 359 -17.65 1.03 -5.17
C PRO A 359 -18.86 0.16 -4.86
N TYR A 360 -18.91 -1.07 -5.35
CA TYR A 360 -19.97 -2.04 -5.00
C TYR A 360 -20.02 -2.36 -3.50
N LYS A 361 -18.87 -2.41 -2.80
CA LYS A 361 -18.83 -2.58 -1.34
C LYS A 361 -19.30 -1.31 -0.65
N TRP A 362 -18.77 -0.15 -1.04
CA TRP A 362 -19.15 1.13 -0.46
C TRP A 362 -20.64 1.44 -0.64
N LEU A 363 -21.24 1.12 -1.79
CA LEU A 363 -22.64 1.37 -2.10
C LEU A 363 -23.55 0.38 -1.34
N LYS A 364 -23.15 -0.90 -1.25
CA LYS A 364 -23.77 -1.91 -0.38
C LYS A 364 -23.70 -1.50 1.10
N GLU A 365 -22.54 -1.04 1.56
CA GLU A 365 -22.29 -0.56 2.93
C GLU A 365 -23.05 0.73 3.24
N SER A 366 -23.22 1.64 2.27
CA SER A 366 -24.00 2.88 2.43
C SER A 366 -25.50 2.64 2.53
N ILE A 367 -26.02 1.64 1.80
CA ILE A 367 -27.42 1.21 1.94
C ILE A 367 -27.62 0.49 3.29
N LEU A 368 -26.65 -0.33 3.71
CA LEU A 368 -26.67 -1.00 5.02
C LEU A 368 -26.51 -0.02 6.19
N SER A 369 -25.71 1.04 6.07
CA SER A 369 -25.43 2.01 7.13
C SER A 369 -26.64 2.89 7.49
N ARG A 370 -27.57 3.11 6.56
CA ARG A 370 -28.88 3.73 6.86
C ARG A 370 -29.71 2.90 7.85
N LYS A 371 -29.57 1.56 7.84
CA LYS A 371 -30.18 0.66 8.85
C LYS A 371 -29.40 0.61 10.18
N ILE A 372 -28.12 0.99 10.19
CA ILE A 372 -27.26 0.98 11.39
C ILE A 372 -27.46 2.23 12.27
N LYS A 373 -27.88 3.37 11.69
CA LYS A 373 -28.16 4.61 12.46
C LYS A 373 -29.25 4.45 13.54
N SER A 374 -30.23 3.58 13.34
CA SER A 374 -31.22 3.26 14.39
C SER A 374 -30.58 2.48 15.55
N ILE A 375 -29.68 1.56 15.25
CA ILE A 375 -28.93 0.75 16.21
C ILE A 375 -27.91 1.59 16.99
N GLU A 376 -27.30 2.58 16.34
CA GLU A 376 -26.35 3.51 16.98
C GLU A 376 -27.04 4.43 18.01
N LYS A 377 -28.30 4.78 17.76
CA LYS A 377 -29.14 5.54 18.71
C LYS A 377 -29.43 4.72 19.98
N GLU A 378 -29.78 3.44 19.85
CA GLU A 378 -29.96 2.54 21.00
C GLU A 378 -28.66 2.27 21.77
N LYS A 379 -27.54 2.08 21.07
CA LYS A 379 -26.22 1.88 21.68
C LYS A 379 -25.80 3.08 22.53
N ASN A 380 -26.10 4.30 22.09
CA ASN A 380 -25.79 5.52 22.85
C ASN A 380 -26.65 5.63 24.12
N ILE A 381 -27.93 5.25 24.06
CA ILE A 381 -28.80 5.18 25.25
C ILE A 381 -28.24 4.17 26.27
N LEU A 382 -27.79 3.00 25.80
CA LEU A 382 -27.22 1.97 26.68
C LEU A 382 -25.89 2.40 27.32
N ASN A 383 -25.03 3.08 26.56
CA ASN A 383 -23.76 3.61 27.07
C ASN A 383 -23.94 4.67 28.14
N ASN A 384 -25.00 5.47 28.05
CA ASN A 384 -25.34 6.47 29.07
C ASN A 384 -25.81 5.81 30.37
N LYS A 385 -26.73 4.83 30.29
CA LYS A 385 -27.12 4.01 31.47
C LYS A 385 -25.93 3.32 32.13
N LEU A 386 -24.98 2.84 31.33
CA LEU A 386 -23.79 2.15 31.84
C LEU A 386 -22.78 3.12 32.50
N LYS A 387 -22.77 4.40 32.09
CA LYS A 387 -21.99 5.45 32.79
C LYS A 387 -22.62 5.79 34.13
N GLU A 388 -23.94 5.93 34.21
CA GLU A 388 -24.66 6.19 35.46
C GLU A 388 -24.38 5.08 36.49
N LEU A 389 -24.54 3.81 36.10
CA LEU A 389 -24.26 2.66 36.98
C LEU A 389 -22.81 2.60 37.48
N LYS A 390 -21.84 3.01 36.65
CA LYS A 390 -20.43 3.10 37.06
C LYS A 390 -20.19 4.21 38.08
N LEU A 391 -20.92 5.32 37.94
CA LEU A 391 -20.82 6.45 38.86
C LEU A 391 -21.40 6.07 40.22
N ASP A 392 -22.56 5.42 40.23
CA ASP A 392 -23.19 4.87 41.44
C ASP A 392 -22.30 3.86 42.15
N TYR A 393 -21.68 2.94 41.40
CA TYR A 393 -20.70 2.01 41.98
C TYR A 393 -19.52 2.74 42.63
N LYS A 394 -18.99 3.78 41.98
CA LYS A 394 -17.87 4.56 42.53
C LYS A 394 -18.26 5.26 43.82
N ASN A 395 -19.45 5.87 43.85
CA ASN A 395 -19.99 6.57 45.02
C ASN A 395 -20.24 5.61 46.19
N ASN A 396 -20.87 4.46 45.94
CA ASN A 396 -21.11 3.43 46.94
C ASN A 396 -19.80 2.82 47.46
N LYS A 397 -18.81 2.61 46.59
CA LYS A 397 -17.47 2.15 46.98
C LYS A 397 -16.76 3.17 47.88
N SER A 398 -16.83 4.46 47.56
CA SER A 398 -16.24 5.49 48.43
C SER A 398 -16.92 5.55 49.79
N LYS A 399 -18.26 5.48 49.83
CA LYS A 399 -19.02 5.45 51.09
C LYS A 399 -18.62 4.25 51.94
N TYR A 400 -18.55 3.07 51.34
CA TYR A 400 -18.13 1.83 52.01
C TYR A 400 -16.68 1.87 52.51
N LEU A 401 -15.76 2.50 51.77
CA LEU A 401 -14.37 2.67 52.22
C LEU A 401 -14.25 3.62 53.41
N VAL A 402 -15.11 4.64 53.48
CA VAL A 402 -15.22 5.54 54.63
C VAL A 402 -15.79 4.80 55.84
N GLU A 403 -16.89 4.06 55.67
CA GLU A 403 -17.47 3.21 56.72
C GLU A 403 -16.47 2.17 57.24
N GLN A 404 -15.68 1.55 56.36
CA GLN A 404 -14.62 0.62 56.74
C GLN A 404 -13.51 1.30 57.55
N LYS A 405 -13.10 2.53 57.18
CA LYS A 405 -12.12 3.30 57.95
C LYS A 405 -12.68 3.69 59.32
N GLN A 406 -13.94 4.12 59.38
CA GLN A 406 -14.62 4.47 60.63
C GLN A 406 -14.72 3.25 61.55
N ALA A 407 -15.13 2.09 61.02
CA ALA A 407 -15.19 0.84 61.77
C ALA A 407 -13.81 0.38 62.27
N LYS A 408 -12.76 0.59 61.48
CA LYS A 408 -11.37 0.29 61.89
C LYS A 408 -10.88 1.23 62.99
N LEU A 409 -11.18 2.52 62.90
CA LEU A 409 -10.83 3.50 63.94
C LEU A 409 -11.57 3.20 65.25
N ASN A 410 -12.86 2.85 65.18
CA ASN A 410 -13.63 2.42 66.35
C ASN A 410 -13.04 1.13 66.95
N PHE A 411 -12.63 0.17 66.13
CA PHE A 411 -11.96 -1.06 66.55
C PHE A 411 -10.59 -0.80 67.22
N ASP A 412 -9.76 0.07 66.64
CA ASP A 412 -8.46 0.45 67.21
C ASP A 412 -8.65 1.20 68.55
N SER A 413 -9.73 1.98 68.69
CA SER A 413 -10.09 2.64 69.94
C SER A 413 -10.57 1.66 71.03
N GLU A 414 -11.38 0.65 70.69
CA GLU A 414 -11.82 -0.39 71.63
C GLU A 414 -10.66 -1.32 72.04
N ARG A 415 -9.75 -1.64 71.12
CA ARG A 415 -8.52 -2.39 71.39
C ARG A 415 -7.60 -1.71 72.40
N SER A 416 -7.56 -0.37 72.39
CA SER A 416 -6.76 0.40 73.35
C SER A 416 -7.33 0.39 74.78
N LYS A 417 -8.63 0.07 74.93
CA LYS A 417 -9.33 0.09 76.22
C LYS A 417 -9.38 -1.27 76.93
N ASN A 418 -9.30 -2.39 76.20
CA ASN A 418 -9.33 -3.74 76.80
C ASN A 418 -8.15 -4.59 76.33
N THR A 419 -7.21 -4.82 77.24
CA THR A 419 -5.94 -5.54 77.00
C THR A 419 -6.04 -7.07 77.05
N GLU A 420 -7.24 -7.63 77.24
CA GLU A 420 -7.49 -9.09 77.38
C GLU A 420 -8.39 -9.70 76.29
N MET A 421 -8.44 -9.13 75.08
CA MET A 421 -9.14 -9.82 73.97
C MET A 421 -8.25 -10.91 73.36
N SER A 422 -8.66 -12.18 73.46
CA SER A 422 -7.91 -13.32 72.91
C SER A 422 -7.75 -13.23 71.38
N GLU A 423 -6.58 -13.61 70.86
CA GLU A 423 -6.24 -13.55 69.42
C GLU A 423 -7.24 -14.28 68.51
N PHE A 424 -7.99 -15.24 69.06
CA PHE A 424 -9.00 -16.01 68.35
C PHE A 424 -10.28 -15.21 68.04
N GLU A 425 -10.76 -14.37 68.97
CA GLU A 425 -11.87 -13.44 68.69
C GLU A 425 -11.46 -12.33 67.71
N LEU A 426 -10.20 -11.90 67.81
CA LEU A 426 -9.56 -10.96 66.88
C LEU A 426 -9.57 -11.49 65.44
N ALA A 427 -9.25 -12.78 65.24
CA ALA A 427 -9.27 -13.44 63.94
C ALA A 427 -10.68 -13.61 63.36
N LYS A 428 -11.69 -13.82 64.22
CA LYS A 428 -13.10 -14.00 63.81
C LYS A 428 -13.70 -12.69 63.26
N LYS A 429 -13.42 -11.53 63.88
CA LYS A 429 -13.88 -10.20 63.40
C LYS A 429 -13.14 -9.72 62.14
N VAL A 430 -11.84 -10.01 62.01
CA VAL A 430 -11.07 -9.66 60.79
C VAL A 430 -11.51 -10.48 59.56
N ASN A 431 -11.89 -11.74 59.75
CA ASN A 431 -12.43 -12.56 58.66
C ASN A 431 -13.83 -12.13 58.19
N TYR A 432 -14.64 -11.50 59.04
CA TYR A 432 -15.95 -10.94 58.67
C TYR A 432 -15.82 -9.89 57.55
N HIS A 433 -14.75 -9.08 57.54
CA HIS A 433 -14.52 -8.05 56.52
C HIS A 433 -13.96 -8.58 55.19
N LYS A 434 -13.29 -9.74 55.17
CA LYS A 434 -12.92 -10.42 53.90
C LYS A 434 -14.14 -11.04 53.21
N GLY A 435 -15.17 -11.41 53.97
CA GLY A 435 -16.42 -11.98 53.47
C GLY A 435 -17.25 -10.98 52.65
N ILE A 436 -17.36 -9.72 53.09
CA ILE A 436 -18.25 -8.73 52.46
C ILE A 436 -17.83 -8.40 51.02
N LYS A 437 -16.53 -8.24 50.75
CA LYS A 437 -16.02 -8.05 49.37
C LYS A 437 -16.37 -9.23 48.46
N LYS A 438 -16.37 -10.45 49.02
CA LYS A 438 -16.72 -11.68 48.29
C LYS A 438 -18.23 -11.76 48.07
N HIS A 439 -19.04 -11.37 49.05
CA HIS A 439 -20.50 -11.31 48.98
C HIS A 439 -20.98 -10.29 47.92
N ILE A 440 -20.41 -9.09 47.90
CA ILE A 440 -20.71 -8.05 46.90
C ILE A 440 -20.34 -8.52 45.47
N LEU A 441 -19.22 -9.23 45.33
CA LEU A 441 -18.81 -9.83 44.06
C LEU A 441 -19.77 -10.93 43.58
N ILE A 442 -20.35 -11.69 44.51
CA ILE A 442 -21.31 -12.75 44.23
C ILE A 442 -22.67 -12.15 43.84
N GLU A 443 -23.17 -11.16 44.58
CA GLU A 443 -24.41 -10.45 44.22
C GLU A 443 -24.31 -9.74 42.87
N TYR A 444 -23.18 -9.09 42.60
CA TYR A 444 -22.92 -8.48 41.29
C TYR A 444 -22.91 -9.51 40.16
N LYS A 445 -22.29 -10.68 40.38
CA LYS A 445 -22.31 -11.78 39.39
C LYS A 445 -23.71 -12.34 39.18
N ASN A 446 -24.50 -12.48 40.24
CA ASN A 446 -25.86 -13.02 40.17
C ASN A 446 -26.81 -12.06 39.44
N ALA A 447 -26.71 -10.74 39.70
CA ALA A 447 -27.45 -9.72 38.97
C ALA A 447 -27.07 -9.67 37.48
N LEU A 448 -25.79 -9.87 37.16
CA LEU A 448 -25.32 -9.90 35.77
C LEU A 448 -25.81 -11.16 35.04
N ASN A 449 -25.92 -12.29 35.75
CA ASN A 449 -26.44 -13.54 35.21
C ASN A 449 -27.95 -13.52 35.01
N SER A 450 -28.74 -12.92 35.91
CA SER A 450 -30.19 -12.79 35.75
C SER A 450 -30.54 -11.88 34.56
N ILE A 451 -29.79 -10.79 34.36
CA ILE A 451 -29.91 -9.93 33.17
C ILE A 451 -29.57 -10.72 31.90
N ASN A 452 -28.49 -11.51 31.89
CA ASN A 452 -28.12 -12.36 30.76
C ASN A 452 -29.15 -13.47 30.48
N GLN A 453 -29.85 -13.95 31.50
CA GLN A 453 -30.88 -14.98 31.38
C GLN A 453 -32.19 -14.39 30.84
N GLN A 454 -32.60 -13.21 31.30
CA GLN A 454 -33.71 -12.46 30.69
C GLN A 454 -33.42 -12.11 29.21
N PHE A 455 -32.16 -11.86 28.85
CA PHE A 455 -31.71 -11.70 27.46
C PHE A 455 -31.82 -12.99 26.61
N LYS A 456 -31.74 -14.17 27.24
CA LYS A 456 -31.89 -15.47 26.56
C LYS A 456 -33.34 -15.91 26.45
N GLU A 457 -34.16 -15.62 27.46
CA GLU A 457 -35.57 -16.05 27.55
C GLU A 457 -36.51 -15.14 26.75
N ASN A 458 -36.21 -13.85 26.59
CA ASN A 458 -36.91 -12.98 25.64
C ASN A 458 -36.46 -13.28 24.20
N LYS A 459 -37.06 -14.34 23.65
CA LYS A 459 -37.05 -14.74 22.23
C LYS A 459 -37.31 -13.52 21.32
N ILE A 460 -36.25 -12.91 20.79
CA ILE A 460 -36.30 -12.33 19.45
C ILE A 460 -35.75 -13.40 18.51
N SER A 461 -36.64 -14.36 18.24
CA SER A 461 -36.44 -15.55 17.41
C SER A 461 -36.38 -15.21 15.92
N SER A 462 -35.39 -14.42 15.50
CA SER A 462 -35.08 -14.18 14.07
C SER A 462 -33.61 -13.91 13.78
N LEU A 463 -32.70 -14.24 14.71
CA LEU A 463 -31.27 -13.87 14.64
C LEU A 463 -30.29 -15.06 14.59
N SER A 464 -30.76 -16.30 14.41
CA SER A 464 -29.87 -17.47 14.28
C SER A 464 -28.98 -17.37 13.04
N ASP A 465 -29.54 -16.91 11.92
CA ASP A 465 -28.81 -16.84 10.64
C ASP A 465 -27.88 -15.62 10.52
N LEU A 466 -28.13 -14.57 11.32
CA LEU A 466 -27.24 -13.42 11.44
C LEU A 466 -26.10 -13.65 12.44
N SER A 467 -26.21 -14.61 13.35
CA SER A 467 -25.17 -14.88 14.36
C SER A 467 -23.91 -15.50 13.75
N VAL A 468 -24.09 -16.36 12.74
CA VAL A 468 -23.01 -17.00 11.98
C VAL A 468 -22.31 -15.97 11.08
N GLN A 469 -23.08 -15.14 10.37
CA GLN A 469 -22.53 -14.07 9.54
C GLN A 469 -21.86 -12.96 10.36
N LYS A 470 -22.38 -12.63 11.55
CA LYS A 470 -21.76 -11.67 12.48
C LYS A 470 -20.46 -12.18 13.07
N ARG A 471 -20.33 -13.48 13.38
CA ARG A 471 -19.07 -14.08 13.84
C ARG A 471 -18.00 -14.05 12.75
N ASP A 472 -18.35 -14.37 11.51
CA ASP A 472 -17.42 -14.30 10.38
C ASP A 472 -16.98 -12.87 10.07
N LEU A 473 -17.90 -11.91 10.19
CA LEU A 473 -17.58 -10.49 10.06
C LEU A 473 -16.73 -9.98 11.23
N LEU A 474 -16.99 -10.44 12.46
CA LEU A 474 -16.19 -10.09 13.64
C LEU A 474 -14.77 -10.64 13.53
N ASN A 475 -14.61 -11.87 13.05
CA ASN A 475 -13.31 -12.50 12.87
C ASN A 475 -12.51 -11.79 11.76
N LYS A 476 -13.15 -11.42 10.64
CA LYS A 476 -12.53 -10.56 9.62
C LYS A 476 -12.19 -9.16 10.13
N LEU A 477 -13.05 -8.56 10.95
CA LEU A 477 -12.76 -7.26 11.59
C LEU A 477 -11.63 -7.37 12.62
N ILE A 478 -11.53 -8.46 13.37
CA ILE A 478 -10.42 -8.71 14.30
C ILE A 478 -9.10 -8.87 13.54
N ASP A 479 -9.12 -9.54 12.38
CA ASP A 479 -7.94 -9.66 11.52
C ASP A 479 -7.60 -8.35 10.78
N ASP A 480 -8.60 -7.56 10.37
CA ASP A 480 -8.39 -6.24 9.76
C ASP A 480 -7.96 -5.17 10.80
N ILE A 481 -8.38 -5.30 12.06
CA ILE A 481 -7.92 -4.46 13.20
C ILE A 481 -6.46 -4.78 13.57
N LYS A 482 -6.00 -6.02 13.38
CA LYS A 482 -4.57 -6.34 13.49
C LYS A 482 -3.72 -5.66 12.41
N ILE A 483 -4.31 -5.39 11.24
CA ILE A 483 -3.61 -4.88 10.06
C ILE A 483 -3.55 -3.33 10.04
N PHE A 484 -4.47 -2.63 10.72
CA PHE A 484 -4.45 -1.16 10.78
C PHE A 484 -4.11 -0.61 12.18
N ASN A 485 -2.80 -0.43 12.36
CA ASN A 485 -2.15 0.54 13.26
C ASN A 485 -2.13 0.18 14.76
N ILE A 486 -1.76 -1.06 15.05
CA ILE A 486 -1.16 -1.45 16.33
C ILE A 486 0.36 -1.21 16.36
N ASP A 487 1.08 -0.93 15.27
CA ASP A 487 2.56 -0.80 15.32
C ASP A 487 3.11 0.37 16.17
N TYR A 488 2.40 1.49 16.30
CA TYR A 488 2.86 2.63 17.13
C TYR A 488 2.60 2.40 18.63
N LEU A 489 1.51 1.68 18.95
CA LEU A 489 1.21 1.26 20.32
C LEU A 489 1.91 -0.05 20.67
N GLU A 490 2.29 -0.89 19.71
CA GLU A 490 3.16 -2.05 19.91
C GLU A 490 4.61 -1.62 20.04
N THR A 491 5.13 -0.60 19.34
CA THR A 491 6.49 -0.11 19.63
C THR A 491 6.57 0.60 20.99
N GLU A 492 5.55 1.35 21.42
CA GLU A 492 5.51 1.89 22.79
C GLU A 492 5.18 0.82 23.84
N LYS A 493 4.29 -0.14 23.57
CA LYS A 493 4.03 -1.29 24.45
C LYS A 493 5.19 -2.27 24.45
N ILE A 494 5.98 -2.40 23.40
CA ILE A 494 7.24 -3.16 23.34
C ILE A 494 8.32 -2.35 24.05
N LYS A 495 8.34 -1.02 24.01
CA LYS A 495 9.22 -0.19 24.86
C LYS A 495 8.83 -0.27 26.34
N TYR A 496 7.53 -0.25 26.66
CA TYR A 496 7.01 -0.37 28.03
C TYR A 496 7.05 -1.81 28.54
N LYS A 497 6.83 -2.81 27.69
CA LYS A 497 6.94 -4.25 28.00
C LYS A 497 8.39 -4.69 28.01
N SER A 498 9.25 -4.12 27.18
CA SER A 498 10.71 -4.21 27.31
C SER A 498 11.10 -3.56 28.62
N ASN A 499 10.86 -2.26 28.86
CA ASN A 499 11.19 -1.62 30.15
C ASN A 499 10.59 -2.33 31.37
N THR A 500 9.35 -2.83 31.32
CA THR A 500 8.77 -3.62 32.44
C THR A 500 9.29 -5.04 32.50
N ASN A 501 9.72 -5.65 31.41
CA ASN A 501 10.39 -6.96 31.41
C ASN A 501 11.86 -6.83 31.81
N THR A 502 12.56 -5.76 31.44
CA THR A 502 13.90 -5.39 31.89
C THR A 502 13.84 -4.98 33.35
N LEU A 503 12.84 -4.23 33.81
CA LEU A 503 12.60 -3.97 35.24
C LEU A 503 12.15 -5.21 36.00
N LYS A 504 11.32 -6.10 35.43
CA LYS A 504 10.99 -7.40 36.04
C LYS A 504 12.15 -8.35 36.02
N SER A 505 13.02 -8.30 35.01
CA SER A 505 14.21 -9.14 34.89
C SER A 505 15.30 -8.62 35.82
N ASN A 506 15.48 -7.31 35.93
CA ASN A 506 16.35 -6.65 36.92
C ASN A 506 15.80 -6.83 38.33
N TYR A 507 14.48 -6.78 38.54
CA TYR A 507 13.86 -7.10 39.83
C TYR A 507 13.93 -8.59 40.13
N LYS A 508 13.85 -9.48 39.14
CA LYS A 508 14.02 -10.93 39.31
C LYS A 508 15.49 -11.28 39.54
N LEU A 509 16.43 -10.60 38.88
CA LEU A 509 17.86 -10.68 39.14
C LEU A 509 18.18 -10.14 40.53
N PHE A 510 17.73 -8.94 40.88
CA PHE A 510 17.88 -8.37 42.21
C PHE A 510 17.21 -9.22 43.30
N LYS A 511 16.00 -9.74 43.06
CA LYS A 511 15.31 -10.67 43.96
C LYS A 511 16.07 -11.99 44.06
N ASN A 512 16.61 -12.51 42.97
CA ASN A 512 17.40 -13.73 42.96
C ASN A 512 18.76 -13.52 43.63
N GLU A 513 19.43 -12.39 43.43
CA GLU A 513 20.66 -11.98 44.11
C GLU A 513 20.41 -11.71 45.59
N ALA A 514 19.28 -11.12 45.96
CA ALA A 514 18.89 -10.91 47.35
C ALA A 514 18.51 -12.23 48.02
N ILE A 515 17.80 -13.13 47.32
CA ILE A 515 17.51 -14.50 47.78
C ILE A 515 18.78 -15.33 47.84
N GLN A 516 19.70 -15.17 46.89
CA GLN A 516 20.99 -15.87 46.85
C GLN A 516 21.89 -15.33 47.96
N LYS A 517 21.99 -14.02 48.19
CA LYS A 517 22.66 -13.43 49.36
C LYS A 517 22.02 -13.87 50.68
N TYR A 518 20.69 -13.93 50.76
CA TYR A 518 19.98 -14.40 51.94
C TYR A 518 20.23 -15.90 52.17
N ASN A 519 20.18 -16.72 51.12
CA ASN A 519 20.45 -18.15 51.16
C ASN A 519 21.93 -18.42 51.42
N ASP A 520 22.85 -17.63 50.89
CA ASP A 520 24.30 -17.73 51.14
C ASP A 520 24.61 -17.33 52.57
N ASN A 521 23.98 -16.28 53.11
CA ASN A 521 24.13 -15.89 54.52
C ASN A 521 23.47 -16.91 55.46
N ARG A 522 22.28 -17.42 55.13
CA ARG A 522 21.61 -18.49 55.88
C ARG A 522 22.46 -19.76 55.84
N ASN A 523 22.95 -20.17 54.67
CA ASN A 523 23.80 -21.33 54.50
C ASN A 523 25.12 -21.13 55.24
N LYS A 524 25.77 -19.97 55.17
CA LYS A 524 26.96 -19.66 55.97
C LYS A 524 26.68 -19.81 57.48
N HIS A 525 25.56 -19.30 57.97
CA HIS A 525 25.18 -19.45 59.39
C HIS A 525 24.84 -20.88 59.78
N VAL A 526 24.12 -21.61 58.93
CA VAL A 526 23.74 -23.02 59.15
C VAL A 526 25.00 -23.91 59.10
N PHE A 527 25.86 -23.73 58.11
CA PHE A 527 27.13 -24.46 58.01
C PHE A 527 28.06 -24.10 59.17
N ALA A 528 28.18 -22.83 59.58
CA ALA A 528 28.96 -22.45 60.75
C ALA A 528 28.46 -23.16 62.03
N LYS A 529 27.14 -23.26 62.23
CA LYS A 529 26.57 -24.04 63.34
C LYS A 529 26.88 -25.53 63.22
N ILE A 530 26.70 -26.13 62.05
CA ILE A 530 27.02 -27.55 61.80
C ILE A 530 28.50 -27.83 62.04
N TYR A 531 29.42 -26.94 61.62
CA TYR A 531 30.85 -27.07 61.91
C TYR A 531 31.13 -27.02 63.40
N SER A 532 30.57 -26.03 64.11
CA SER A 532 30.78 -25.90 65.56
C SER A 532 30.28 -27.15 66.31
N TRP A 533 29.15 -27.71 65.89
CA TRP A 533 28.57 -28.90 66.49
C TRP A 533 29.40 -30.16 66.21
N ARG A 534 29.79 -30.41 64.96
CA ARG A 534 30.62 -31.56 64.58
C ARG A 534 32.05 -31.47 65.12
N ALA A 535 32.63 -30.26 65.21
CA ALA A 535 33.93 -30.06 65.85
C ALA A 535 33.86 -30.41 67.34
N LYS A 536 32.74 -30.09 68.00
CA LYS A 536 32.48 -30.47 69.40
C LYS A 536 32.32 -31.99 69.54
N GLU A 537 31.58 -32.64 68.63
CA GLU A 537 31.44 -34.11 68.59
C GLU A 537 32.81 -34.81 68.46
N ILE A 538 33.71 -34.29 67.62
CA ILE A 538 35.07 -34.84 67.50
C ILE A 538 35.90 -34.61 68.77
N GLN A 539 35.75 -33.46 69.44
CA GLN A 539 36.41 -33.23 70.73
C GLN A 539 35.87 -34.18 71.81
N GLU A 540 34.57 -34.43 71.83
CA GLU A 540 33.94 -35.39 72.74
C GLU A 540 34.43 -36.82 72.46
N LEU A 541 34.49 -37.25 71.19
CA LEU A 541 35.05 -38.55 70.80
C LEU A 541 36.54 -38.68 71.15
N LYS A 542 37.33 -37.60 71.02
CA LYS A 542 38.74 -37.58 71.46
C LYS A 542 38.85 -37.74 72.97
N LYS A 543 38.02 -37.03 73.74
CA LYS A 543 37.95 -37.19 75.20
C LYS A 543 37.53 -38.60 75.59
N GLU A 544 36.48 -39.14 74.97
CA GLU A 544 35.98 -40.48 75.25
C GLU A 544 37.02 -41.55 74.92
N ARG A 545 37.71 -41.43 73.78
CA ARG A 545 38.87 -42.26 73.43
C ARG A 545 39.92 -42.21 74.54
N ASP A 546 40.31 -41.01 74.97
CA ASP A 546 41.38 -40.82 75.94
C ASP A 546 41.00 -41.41 77.32
N THR A 547 39.75 -41.21 77.77
CA THR A 547 39.20 -41.85 78.97
C THR A 547 39.18 -43.36 78.86
N LYS A 548 38.69 -43.92 77.74
CA LYS A 548 38.60 -45.37 77.52
C LYS A 548 39.98 -46.03 77.48
N ILE A 549 40.96 -45.36 76.86
CA ILE A 549 42.36 -45.82 76.84
C ILE A 549 42.94 -45.79 78.25
N GLN A 550 42.62 -44.76 79.04
CA GLN A 550 43.09 -44.65 80.41
C GLN A 550 42.49 -45.76 81.30
N GLU A 551 41.19 -46.03 81.20
CA GLU A 551 40.52 -47.16 81.88
C GLU A 551 41.14 -48.52 81.52
N LEU A 552 41.44 -48.75 80.23
CA LEU A 552 42.04 -50.01 79.77
C LEU A 552 43.49 -50.16 80.24
N LYS A 553 44.25 -49.06 80.31
CA LYS A 553 45.61 -49.03 80.88
C LYS A 553 45.59 -49.33 82.37
N GLU A 554 44.66 -48.75 83.13
CA GLU A 554 44.49 -49.02 84.56
C GLU A 554 44.12 -50.48 84.82
N LYS A 555 43.45 -51.15 83.88
CA LYS A 555 43.08 -52.58 83.94
C LYS A 555 44.11 -53.52 83.30
N ASN A 556 45.28 -53.04 82.85
CA ASN A 556 46.31 -53.82 82.14
C ASN A 556 45.81 -54.61 80.90
N LEU A 557 44.78 -54.10 80.21
CA LEU A 557 44.22 -54.71 78.99
C LEU A 557 44.81 -54.08 77.72
N ASP A 558 44.86 -54.82 76.62
CA ASP A 558 45.35 -54.28 75.34
C ASP A 558 44.39 -53.21 74.81
N TYR A 559 44.89 -51.98 74.71
CA TYR A 559 44.13 -50.81 74.25
C TYR A 559 44.41 -50.47 72.78
N LYS A 560 45.33 -51.18 72.10
CA LYS A 560 45.75 -50.83 70.73
C LYS A 560 44.60 -50.92 69.74
N GLU A 561 43.75 -51.94 69.88
CA GLU A 561 42.63 -52.16 68.98
C GLU A 561 41.53 -51.10 69.18
N THR A 562 41.14 -50.84 70.43
CA THR A 562 40.20 -49.76 70.77
C THR A 562 40.71 -48.38 70.35
N LYS A 563 42.00 -48.10 70.55
CA LYS A 563 42.63 -46.86 70.08
C LYS A 563 42.56 -46.73 68.55
N LYS A 564 42.78 -47.83 67.82
CA LYS A 564 42.70 -47.87 66.36
C LYS A 564 41.26 -47.63 65.87
N GLU A 565 40.28 -48.24 66.54
CA GLU A 565 38.86 -48.08 66.23
C GLU A 565 38.39 -46.63 66.43
N PHE A 566 38.67 -46.04 67.59
CA PHE A 566 38.35 -44.63 67.85
C PHE A 566 39.11 -43.68 66.90
N ASN A 567 40.38 -43.95 66.60
CA ASN A 567 41.13 -43.13 65.64
C ASN A 567 40.55 -43.24 64.23
N ASN A 568 40.05 -44.40 63.81
CA ASN A 568 39.35 -44.55 62.53
C ASN A 568 38.01 -43.80 62.52
N LEU A 569 37.23 -43.87 63.61
CA LEU A 569 35.99 -43.11 63.77
C LEU A 569 36.23 -41.59 63.74
N ILE A 570 37.23 -41.11 64.49
CA ILE A 570 37.64 -39.70 64.50
C ILE A 570 38.10 -39.30 63.10
N LYS A 571 38.93 -40.10 62.44
CA LYS A 571 39.43 -39.82 61.09
C LYS A 571 38.29 -39.74 60.07
N ASN A 572 37.30 -40.62 60.16
CA ASN A 572 36.10 -40.58 59.32
C ASN A 572 35.28 -39.31 59.57
N LYS A 573 35.07 -38.92 60.83
CA LYS A 573 34.36 -37.69 61.21
C LYS A 573 35.13 -36.42 60.81
N GLU A 574 36.45 -36.43 60.90
CA GLU A 574 37.34 -35.36 60.42
C GLU A 574 37.29 -35.26 58.88
N LEU A 575 37.22 -36.40 58.18
CA LEU A 575 37.05 -36.44 56.72
C LEU A 575 35.69 -35.85 56.32
N GLU A 576 34.61 -36.21 57.02
CA GLU A 576 33.29 -35.61 56.79
C GLU A 576 33.27 -34.10 57.04
N LEU A 577 33.97 -33.63 58.09
CA LEU A 577 34.15 -32.19 58.35
C LEU A 577 34.90 -31.50 57.20
N TRP A 578 35.95 -32.13 56.68
CA TRP A 578 36.76 -31.59 55.59
C TRP A 578 35.97 -31.54 54.26
N ILE A 579 35.21 -32.60 53.95
CA ILE A 579 34.32 -32.65 52.78
C ILE A 579 33.28 -31.53 52.86
N ASN A 580 32.66 -31.34 54.02
CA ASN A 580 31.72 -30.23 54.21
C ASN A 580 32.42 -28.87 53.98
N ARG A 581 33.65 -28.68 54.49
CA ARG A 581 34.42 -27.42 54.38
C ARG A 581 34.70 -27.04 52.93
N SER A 582 35.06 -28.01 52.11
CA SER A 582 35.27 -27.83 50.66
C SER A 582 33.96 -27.49 49.92
N SER A 583 32.84 -28.09 50.31
CA SER A 583 31.53 -27.83 49.70
C SER A 583 30.98 -26.42 49.98
N SER A 584 31.32 -25.83 51.14
CA SER A 584 30.94 -24.44 51.49
C SER A 584 31.75 -23.37 50.78
N THR A 585 32.97 -23.68 50.33
CA THR A 585 33.85 -22.74 49.61
C THR A 585 33.65 -22.81 48.10
N ALA A 586 33.32 -23.98 47.55
CA ALA A 586 33.08 -24.18 46.12
C ALA A 586 31.76 -23.57 45.59
N LYS A 587 30.77 -23.28 46.44
CA LYS A 587 29.47 -22.69 46.04
C LYS A 587 29.42 -21.15 46.03
N GLY A 588 30.50 -20.48 46.42
CA GLY A 588 30.59 -19.00 46.42
C GLY A 588 31.24 -18.38 45.19
N GLY A 589 31.61 -19.19 44.19
CA GLY A 589 32.30 -18.75 42.97
C GLY A 589 31.84 -19.51 41.75
N LYS A 590 30.57 -19.35 41.38
CA LYS A 590 30.03 -19.56 40.02
C LYS A 590 28.79 -18.72 39.83
#